data_AF-K1LBE5-F1
#
_entry.id   AF-K1LBE5-F1
#
_cell.length_a   1.000
_cell.length_b   1.000
_cell.length_c   1.000
_cell.angle_alpha   90.00
_cell.angle_beta   90.00
_cell.angle_gamma   90.00
#
_symmetry.space_group_name_H-M   'P 1'
#
loop_
_entity.id
_entity.type
_entity.pdbx_description
1 polymer ?
#
loop_
_entity_poly.entity_id
_entity_poly.type
_entity_poly.pdbx_seq_one_letter_code
_entity_poly.pdbx_strand_id
1 'polypeptide(L)'
;MVQNKLHFAAHGHTAAEVIYQRADASQPFMGLTTFSGAMPTLKDIQVAKNYLKEDELKILNNLVSGYFDFAEVQAIQHNPMHMSDYVDHLDRVLSVTGRPVLQSAGKISHQQAMDKVKKEYREYQKNTLSPVEEDYLQTIKALEQEVKNEGK
;
A
#
# COMPACT_ATOMS: atom_id res chain seq x y z
N MET A 1 10.34 5.33 -11.68
CA MET A 1 11.03 6.58 -11.26
C MET A 1 10.05 7.65 -10.78
N VAL A 2 9.11 8.11 -11.62
CA VAL A 2 8.08 9.11 -11.27
C VAL A 2 7.27 8.72 -10.03
N GLN A 3 6.78 7.48 -9.97
CA GLN A 3 6.03 6.99 -8.81
C GLN A 3 6.83 7.09 -7.49
N ASN A 4 8.10 6.71 -7.46
CA ASN A 4 8.92 6.83 -6.25
C ASN A 4 9.14 8.28 -5.84
N LYS A 5 9.28 9.20 -6.79
CA LYS A 5 9.37 10.64 -6.51
C LYS A 5 8.08 11.16 -5.87
N LEU A 6 6.92 10.75 -6.38
CA LEU A 6 5.61 11.12 -5.83
C LEU A 6 5.39 10.57 -4.42
N HIS A 7 5.72 9.30 -4.19
CA HIS A 7 5.70 8.70 -2.84
C HIS A 7 6.62 9.46 -1.88
N PHE A 8 7.86 9.74 -2.31
CA PHE A 8 8.82 10.45 -1.48
C PHE A 8 8.38 11.88 -1.15
N ALA A 9 7.80 12.59 -2.12
CA ALA A 9 7.24 13.92 -1.92
C ALA A 9 6.03 13.95 -0.97
N ALA A 10 5.24 12.87 -0.93
CA ALA A 10 4.05 12.78 -0.09
C ALA A 10 4.39 12.44 1.37
N HIS A 11 5.33 11.51 1.59
CA HIS A 11 5.58 10.92 2.92
C HIS A 11 7.04 10.53 3.20
N GLY A 12 8.00 11.05 2.43
CA GLY A 12 9.44 10.93 2.70
C GLY A 12 10.08 9.55 2.46
N HIS A 13 9.35 8.64 1.82
CA HIS A 13 9.79 7.26 1.58
C HIS A 13 9.44 6.83 0.16
N THR A 14 10.22 5.93 -0.42
CA THR A 14 9.84 5.22 -1.65
C THR A 14 8.71 4.22 -1.37
N ALA A 15 8.03 3.75 -2.42
CA ALA A 15 6.96 2.75 -2.27
C ALA A 15 7.45 1.47 -1.57
N ALA A 16 8.67 1.00 -1.90
CA ALA A 16 9.27 -0.18 -1.29
C ALA A 16 9.59 0.04 0.20
N GLU A 17 10.10 1.22 0.56
CA GLU A 17 10.38 1.58 1.95
C GLU A 17 9.10 1.66 2.79
N VAL A 18 8.01 2.20 2.24
CA VAL A 18 6.71 2.24 2.94
C VAL A 18 6.24 0.82 3.26
N ILE A 19 6.21 -0.07 2.28
CA ILE A 19 5.79 -1.46 2.48
C ILE A 19 6.69 -2.14 3.50
N TYR A 20 8.01 -1.99 3.33
CA TYR A 20 8.97 -2.61 4.22
C TYR A 20 8.85 -2.11 5.67
N GLN A 21 8.61 -0.82 5.89
CA GLN A 21 8.54 -0.25 7.23
C GLN A 21 7.19 -0.48 7.91
N ARG A 22 6.08 -0.46 7.15
CA ARG A 22 4.72 -0.43 7.71
C ARG A 22 4.01 -1.78 7.71
N ALA A 23 4.46 -2.75 6.94
CA ALA A 23 3.94 -4.11 7.03
C ALA A 23 4.40 -4.79 8.33
N ASP A 24 3.43 -5.18 9.14
CA ASP A 24 3.63 -5.80 10.46
C ASP A 24 2.48 -6.74 10.80
N ALA A 25 2.74 -8.04 10.90
CA ALA A 25 1.75 -9.08 11.19
C ALA A 25 1.05 -8.94 12.55
N SER A 26 1.65 -8.21 13.50
CA SER A 26 1.10 -7.99 14.83
C SER A 26 0.03 -6.89 14.86
N GLN A 27 -0.01 -6.04 13.83
CA GLN A 27 -0.98 -4.95 13.74
C GLN A 27 -2.31 -5.43 13.14
N PRO A 28 -3.44 -4.77 13.48
CA PRO A 28 -4.70 -4.99 12.80
C PRO A 28 -4.52 -4.86 11.28
N PHE A 29 -5.03 -5.85 10.54
CA PHE A 29 -4.94 -5.90 9.08
C PHE A 29 -3.51 -5.71 8.55
N MET A 30 -2.50 -6.13 9.30
CA MET A 30 -1.07 -5.97 8.99
C MET A 30 -0.58 -4.52 8.85
N GLY A 31 -1.31 -3.55 9.41
CA GLY A 31 -1.01 -2.13 9.27
C GLY A 31 -1.58 -1.50 7.99
N LEU A 32 -2.41 -2.21 7.21
CA LEU A 32 -3.13 -1.61 6.09
C LEU A 32 -4.21 -0.65 6.61
N THR A 33 -4.31 0.50 5.95
CA THR A 33 -5.35 1.50 6.17
C THR A 33 -6.50 1.36 5.18
N THR A 34 -6.23 0.82 3.98
CA THR A 34 -7.22 0.59 2.93
C THR A 34 -6.99 -0.75 2.25
N PHE A 35 -8.03 -1.57 2.10
CA PHE A 35 -8.01 -2.81 1.32
C PHE A 35 -9.44 -3.18 0.93
N SER A 36 -9.58 -4.05 -0.07
CA SER A 36 -10.89 -4.54 -0.49
C SER A 36 -11.32 -5.77 0.30
N GLY A 37 -12.60 -5.84 0.67
CA GLY A 37 -13.19 -7.00 1.36
C GLY A 37 -13.01 -6.97 2.87
N ALA A 38 -13.29 -8.11 3.52
CA ALA A 38 -13.27 -8.24 4.97
C ALA A 38 -11.84 -8.42 5.54
N MET A 39 -10.93 -9.00 4.74
CA MET A 39 -9.57 -9.34 5.17
C MET A 39 -8.55 -8.99 4.08
N PRO A 40 -7.34 -8.52 4.44
CA PRO A 40 -6.29 -8.21 3.47
C PRO A 40 -5.89 -9.41 2.60
N THR A 41 -5.73 -9.18 1.31
CA THR A 41 -5.22 -10.18 0.38
C THR A 41 -3.72 -10.01 0.11
N LEU A 42 -3.10 -11.03 -0.47
CA LEU A 42 -1.72 -10.95 -0.98
C LEU A 42 -1.50 -9.80 -1.97
N LYS A 43 -2.54 -9.34 -2.67
CA LYS A 43 -2.42 -8.19 -3.59
C LYS A 43 -2.42 -6.88 -2.81
N ASP A 44 -3.27 -6.76 -1.79
CA ASP A 44 -3.39 -5.54 -1.00
C ASP A 44 -2.10 -5.19 -0.28
N ILE A 45 -1.44 -6.19 0.30
CA ILE A 45 -0.18 -6.00 1.04
C ILE A 45 0.99 -5.55 0.14
N GLN A 46 0.89 -5.75 -1.18
CA GLN A 46 1.95 -5.37 -2.13
C GLN A 46 1.78 -3.92 -2.61
N VAL A 47 0.68 -3.25 -2.26
CA VAL A 47 0.37 -1.89 -2.70
C VAL A 47 0.75 -0.90 -1.61
N ALA A 48 1.79 -0.08 -1.85
CA ALA A 48 2.26 0.91 -0.87
C ALA A 48 1.18 1.91 -0.44
N LYS A 49 0.26 2.28 -1.35
CA LYS A 49 -0.85 3.21 -1.07
C LYS A 49 -1.75 2.71 0.06
N ASN A 50 -1.88 1.39 0.21
CA ASN A 50 -2.72 0.76 1.21
C ASN A 50 -2.17 0.90 2.64
N TYR A 51 -0.95 1.39 2.80
CA TYR A 51 -0.33 1.66 4.10
C TYR A 51 -0.27 3.17 4.42
N LEU A 52 -0.85 4.02 3.58
CA LEU A 52 -0.80 5.47 3.75
C LEU A 52 -1.92 5.97 4.66
N LYS A 53 -1.62 6.97 5.47
CA LYS A 53 -2.63 7.70 6.23
C LYS A 53 -3.46 8.57 5.28
N GLU A 54 -4.64 8.98 5.72
CA GLU A 54 -5.55 9.80 4.91
C GLU A 54 -4.89 11.07 4.35
N ASP A 55 -4.16 11.81 5.19
CA ASP A 55 -3.44 13.02 4.77
C ASP A 55 -2.34 12.72 3.73
N GLU A 56 -1.56 11.65 3.94
CA GLU A 56 -0.51 11.24 3.00
C GLU A 56 -1.11 10.82 1.66
N LEU A 57 -2.22 10.07 1.69
CA LEU A 57 -2.93 9.63 0.50
C LEU A 57 -3.55 10.80 -0.26
N LYS A 58 -4.13 11.77 0.46
CA LYS A 58 -4.69 12.99 -0.11
C LYS A 58 -3.61 13.83 -0.79
N ILE A 59 -2.47 14.01 -0.15
CA ILE A 59 -1.30 14.68 -0.74
C ILE A 59 -0.84 13.94 -1.99
N LEU A 60 -0.67 12.62 -1.91
CA LEU A 60 -0.23 11.80 -3.04
C LEU A 60 -1.20 11.93 -4.22
N ASN A 61 -2.50 11.85 -3.98
CA ASN A 61 -3.53 11.99 -5.01
C ASN A 61 -3.47 13.36 -5.67
N ASN A 62 -3.35 14.44 -4.89
CA ASN A 62 -3.25 15.79 -5.44
C ASN A 62 -1.99 15.99 -6.29
N LEU A 63 -0.85 15.41 -5.87
CA LEU A 63 0.39 15.46 -6.66
C LEU A 63 0.27 14.67 -7.97
N VAL A 64 -0.38 13.50 -7.92
CA VAL A 64 -0.64 12.67 -9.11
C VAL A 64 -1.57 13.40 -10.07
N SER A 65 -2.67 13.99 -9.58
CA SER A 65 -3.59 14.79 -10.38
C SER A 65 -2.88 15.97 -11.03
N GLY A 66 -2.17 16.79 -10.26
CA GLY A 66 -1.45 17.94 -10.83
C GLY A 66 -0.38 17.55 -11.87
N TYR A 67 0.23 16.37 -11.72
CA TYR A 67 1.15 15.84 -12.73
C TYR A 67 0.41 15.50 -14.04
N PHE A 68 -0.77 14.89 -13.97
CA PHE A 68 -1.59 14.59 -15.15
C PHE A 68 -2.20 15.83 -15.78
N ASP A 69 -2.71 16.77 -14.99
CA ASP A 69 -3.26 18.03 -15.47
C ASP A 69 -2.21 18.82 -16.27
N PHE A 70 -0.97 18.84 -15.79
CA PHE A 70 0.15 19.44 -16.52
C PHE A 70 0.40 18.74 -17.86
N ALA A 71 0.43 17.41 -17.87
CA ALA A 71 0.63 16.65 -19.10
C ALA A 71 -0.51 16.87 -20.11
N GLU A 72 -1.74 16.97 -19.63
CA GLU A 72 -2.91 17.28 -20.44
C GLU A 72 -2.80 18.67 -21.07
N VAL A 73 -2.38 19.68 -20.32
CA VAL A 73 -2.15 21.03 -20.88
C VAL A 73 -1.09 21.02 -21.98
N GLN A 74 0.03 20.31 -21.78
CA GLN A 74 1.06 20.19 -22.82
C GLN A 74 0.52 19.49 -24.08
N ALA A 75 -0.28 18.44 -23.90
CA ALA A 75 -0.92 17.73 -25.00
C ALA A 75 -1.91 18.61 -25.77
N ILE A 76 -2.77 19.37 -25.08
CA ILE A 76 -3.71 20.33 -25.70
C ILE A 76 -2.96 21.40 -26.50
N GLN A 77 -1.84 21.88 -25.98
CA GLN A 77 -1.00 22.88 -26.64
C GLN A 77 -0.16 22.30 -27.79
N HIS A 78 -0.24 20.99 -28.02
CA HIS A 78 0.59 20.28 -29.01
C HIS A 78 2.09 20.45 -28.76
N ASN A 79 2.48 20.64 -27.50
CA ASN A 79 3.88 20.68 -27.11
C ASN A 79 4.39 19.25 -26.95
N PRO A 80 5.33 18.80 -27.79
CA PRO A 80 5.91 17.47 -27.65
C PRO A 80 6.71 17.38 -26.36
N MET A 81 6.44 16.34 -25.56
CA MET A 81 7.09 16.09 -24.27
C MET A 81 7.65 14.67 -24.23
N HIS A 82 8.89 14.55 -23.78
CA HIS A 82 9.53 13.26 -23.48
C HIS A 82 9.39 12.91 -21.99
N MET A 83 9.61 11.63 -21.66
CA MET A 83 9.54 11.15 -20.27
C MET A 83 10.52 11.86 -19.33
N SER A 84 11.67 12.32 -19.84
CA SER A 84 12.64 13.14 -19.08
C SER A 84 12.06 14.49 -18.69
N ASP A 85 11.35 15.16 -19.61
CA ASP A 85 10.79 16.50 -19.41
C ASP A 85 9.75 16.49 -18.28
N TYR A 86 8.96 15.43 -18.21
CA TYR A 86 8.00 15.23 -17.13
C TYR A 86 8.65 15.02 -15.77
N VAL A 87 9.79 14.31 -15.72
CA VAL A 87 10.53 14.07 -14.49
C VAL A 87 11.15 15.38 -13.99
N ASP A 88 11.75 16.15 -14.89
CA ASP A 88 12.35 17.44 -14.57
C ASP A 88 11.29 18.46 -14.11
N HIS A 89 10.12 18.46 -14.75
CA HIS A 89 9.00 19.29 -14.33
C HIS A 89 8.52 18.92 -12.93
N LEU A 90 8.34 17.61 -12.65
CA LEU A 90 7.97 17.15 -11.33
C LEU A 90 8.99 17.59 -10.27
N ASP A 91 10.28 17.41 -10.52
CA ASP A 91 11.33 17.81 -9.59
C ASP A 91 11.32 19.33 -9.32
N ARG A 92 11.04 20.15 -10.34
CA ARG A 92 10.86 21.61 -10.17
C ARG A 92 9.64 21.95 -9.31
N VAL A 93 8.48 21.36 -9.59
CA VAL A 93 7.25 21.61 -8.81
C VAL A 93 7.44 21.22 -7.34
N LEU A 94 8.06 20.06 -7.10
CA LEU A 94 8.36 19.60 -5.75
C LEU A 94 9.32 20.55 -5.03
N SER A 95 10.35 21.03 -5.73
CA SER A 95 11.32 21.98 -5.17
C SER A 95 10.69 23.32 -4.79
N VAL A 96 9.85 23.88 -5.67
CA VAL A 96 9.15 25.17 -5.45
C VAL A 96 8.13 25.09 -4.31
N THR A 97 7.50 23.93 -4.14
CA THR A 97 6.54 23.68 -3.05
C THR A 97 7.21 23.30 -1.71
N GLY A 98 8.54 23.29 -1.65
CA GLY A 98 9.30 22.95 -0.44
C GLY A 98 9.25 21.47 -0.07
N ARG A 99 8.84 20.60 -0.99
CA ARG A 99 8.76 19.15 -0.76
C ARG A 99 10.11 18.47 -1.01
N PRO A 100 10.43 17.41 -0.26
CA PRO A 100 11.69 16.70 -0.46
C PRO A 100 11.68 15.99 -1.82
N VAL A 101 12.73 16.21 -2.60
CA VAL A 101 12.95 15.53 -3.89
C VAL A 101 13.81 14.29 -3.67
N LEU A 102 13.37 13.17 -4.22
CA LEU A 102 14.13 11.93 -4.17
C LEU A 102 15.40 12.05 -5.02
N GLN A 103 16.56 12.08 -4.37
CA GLN A 103 17.88 12.19 -5.02
C GLN A 103 18.54 10.83 -5.34
N SER A 104 18.09 9.73 -4.73
CA SER A 104 18.66 8.39 -4.93
C SER A 104 17.57 7.34 -5.15
N ALA A 105 17.93 6.09 -5.45
CA ALA A 105 16.96 5.02 -5.67
C ALA A 105 16.19 4.58 -4.40
N GLY A 106 16.50 5.15 -3.22
CA GLY A 106 16.05 4.67 -1.92
C GLY A 106 17.02 3.65 -1.33
N LYS A 107 16.76 3.21 -0.08
CA LYS A 107 17.60 2.25 0.65
C LYS A 107 17.15 0.80 0.51
N ILE A 108 15.85 0.60 0.27
CA ILE A 108 15.23 -0.73 0.21
C ILE A 108 14.83 -1.06 -1.23
N SER A 109 15.29 -2.21 -1.72
CA SER A 109 14.87 -2.70 -3.03
C SER A 109 13.44 -3.23 -3.00
N HIS A 110 12.79 -3.22 -4.17
CA HIS A 110 11.45 -3.79 -4.31
C HIS A 110 11.40 -5.26 -3.88
N GLN A 111 12.40 -6.06 -4.25
CA GLN A 111 12.47 -7.47 -3.88
C GLN A 111 12.52 -7.67 -2.35
N GLN A 112 13.35 -6.89 -1.65
CA GLN A 112 13.42 -6.94 -0.18
C GLN A 112 12.09 -6.59 0.48
N ALA A 113 11.37 -5.58 -0.04
CA ALA A 113 10.04 -5.22 0.46
C ALA A 113 9.02 -6.34 0.23
N MET A 114 9.02 -6.95 -0.96
CA MET A 114 8.10 -8.05 -1.30
C MET A 114 8.38 -9.30 -0.47
N ASP A 115 9.64 -9.63 -0.22
CA ASP A 115 10.01 -10.79 0.57
C ASP A 115 9.66 -10.60 2.05
N LYS A 116 9.84 -9.39 2.59
CA LYS A 116 9.38 -9.08 3.95
C LYS A 116 7.86 -9.21 4.05
N VAL A 117 7.11 -8.51 3.20
CA VAL A 117 5.65 -8.44 3.36
C VAL A 117 4.97 -9.81 3.18
N LYS A 118 5.51 -10.67 2.32
CA LYS A 118 5.03 -12.06 2.18
C LYS A 118 5.27 -12.90 3.44
N LYS A 119 6.37 -12.67 4.17
CA LYS A 119 6.63 -13.35 5.43
C LYS A 119 5.65 -12.89 6.51
N GLU A 120 5.50 -11.57 6.66
CA GLU A 120 4.51 -10.96 7.57
C GLU A 120 3.10 -11.49 7.28
N TYR A 121 2.72 -11.62 6.01
CA TYR A 121 1.40 -12.12 5.63
C TYR A 121 1.16 -13.56 6.06
N ARG A 122 2.18 -14.42 5.94
CA ARG A 122 2.09 -15.82 6.40
C ARG A 122 1.96 -15.89 7.91
N GLU A 123 2.59 -14.99 8.65
CA GLU A 123 2.46 -14.91 10.10
C GLU A 123 1.07 -14.40 10.50
N TYR A 124 0.58 -13.37 9.82
CA TYR A 124 -0.77 -12.83 10.02
C TYR A 124 -1.86 -13.88 9.79
N GLN A 125 -1.75 -14.67 8.71
CA GLN A 125 -2.69 -15.76 8.41
C GLN A 125 -2.70 -16.88 9.45
N LYS A 126 -1.56 -17.15 10.12
CA LYS A 126 -1.52 -18.15 11.20
C LYS A 126 -2.20 -17.65 12.47
N ASN A 127 -2.14 -16.35 12.72
CA ASN A 127 -2.61 -15.74 13.95
C ASN A 127 -4.07 -15.25 13.86
N THR A 128 -4.62 -15.14 12.64
CA THR A 128 -5.96 -14.60 12.40
C THR A 128 -6.80 -15.62 11.66
N LEU A 129 -7.88 -16.08 12.29
CA LEU A 129 -8.86 -16.94 11.62
C LEU A 129 -9.67 -16.11 10.63
N SER A 130 -9.94 -16.69 9.47
CA SER A 130 -10.91 -16.15 8.53
C SER A 130 -12.34 -16.36 9.06
N PRO A 131 -13.31 -15.53 8.65
CA PRO A 131 -14.72 -15.71 9.02
C PRO A 131 -15.25 -17.11 8.70
N VAL A 132 -14.80 -17.71 7.60
CA VAL A 132 -15.18 -19.07 7.20
C VAL A 132 -14.63 -20.11 8.18
N GLU A 133 -13.39 -19.94 8.65
CA GLU A 133 -12.80 -20.83 9.65
C GLU A 133 -13.47 -20.66 11.02
N GLU A 134 -13.86 -19.43 11.39
CA GLU A 134 -14.64 -19.19 12.60
C GLU A 134 -16.00 -19.88 12.54
N ASP A 135 -16.77 -19.70 11.46
CA ASP A 135 -18.07 -20.34 11.26
C ASP A 135 -17.97 -21.88 11.25
N TYR A 136 -16.91 -22.40 10.62
CA TYR A 136 -16.64 -23.84 10.61
C TYR A 136 -16.37 -24.38 12.02
N LEU A 137 -15.53 -23.70 12.80
CA LEU A 137 -15.24 -24.08 14.19
C LEU A 137 -16.47 -23.96 15.10
N GLN A 138 -17.33 -22.97 14.87
CA GLN A 138 -18.61 -22.86 15.59
C GLN A 138 -19.52 -24.04 15.27
N THR A 139 -19.59 -24.46 14.01
CA THR A 139 -20.40 -25.60 13.57
C THR A 139 -19.91 -26.90 14.21
N ILE A 140 -18.59 -27.15 14.25
CA ILE A 140 -18.01 -28.31 14.94
C ILE A 140 -18.36 -28.30 16.43
N LYS A 141 -18.19 -27.15 17.10
CA LYS A 141 -18.52 -27.03 18.53
C LYS A 141 -20.00 -27.29 18.81
N ALA A 142 -20.90 -26.85 17.94
CA ALA A 142 -22.33 -27.12 18.07
C ALA A 142 -22.63 -28.63 17.97
N LEU A 143 -22.07 -29.31 16.96
CA LEU A 143 -22.21 -30.76 16.78
C LEU A 143 -21.67 -31.56 17.98
N GLU A 144 -20.52 -31.16 18.55
CA GLU A 144 -19.96 -31.81 19.75
C GLU A 144 -20.89 -31.69 20.98
N GLN A 145 -21.60 -30.56 21.11
CA GLN A 145 -22.55 -30.34 22.21
C GLN A 145 -23.83 -31.18 22.02
N GLU A 146 -24.34 -31.29 20.79
CA GLU A 146 -25.50 -32.14 20.48
C GLU A 146 -25.21 -33.61 20.79
N VAL A 147 -24.08 -34.14 20.32
CA VAL A 147 -23.66 -35.53 20.59
C VAL A 147 -23.48 -35.80 22.10
N LYS A 148 -22.98 -34.82 22.86
CA LYS A 148 -22.86 -34.93 24.33
C LYS A 148 -24.22 -34.91 25.05
N ASN A 149 -25.22 -34.25 24.50
CA ASN A 149 -26.56 -34.18 25.07
C ASN A 149 -27.40 -35.41 24.71
N GLU A 150 -27.20 -36.01 23.53
CA GLU A 150 -27.87 -37.26 23.12
C GLU A 150 -27.26 -38.52 23.79
N GLY A 151 -26.03 -38.43 24.28
CA GLY A 151 -25.35 -39.52 25.00
C GLY A 151 -25.61 -39.59 26.51
N LYS A 152 -26.55 -38.80 27.04
CA LYS A 152 -27.02 -38.84 28.45
C LYS A 152 -28.46 -39.31 28.52
#